data_AF-A0A9W4TX83-F1
#
_entry.id   AF-A0A9W4TX83-F1
#
_cell.length_a   1.000
_cell.length_b   1.000
_cell.length_c   1.000
_cell.angle_alpha   90.00
_cell.angle_beta   90.00
_cell.angle_gamma   90.00
#
_symmetry.space_group_name_H-M   'P 1'
#
loop_
_entity.id
_entity.type
_entity.pdbx_description
1 polymer ?
#
loop_
_entity_poly.entity_id
_entity_poly.type
_entity_poly.pdbx_seq_one_letter_code
_entity_poly.pdbx_strand_id
1 'polypeptide(L)'
;MSRHKESTSEPETKQTKEVKDSSNNNNKTTQKQKNQLLLQQQQQFLQKHINSNGKSDMPKIDPLDFEKFNDKILLKYAERYKYNINSFDSLNNDILNSEIGLKTYSKTKRLREKEKEEDLSNKMTKKEFSKIAKNHFMSLPAKENDIITGFLYKVKNQDKEFKLTSQ
;
A
#
# COMPACT_ATOMS: atom_id res chain seq x y z
N MET A 1 -2.78 -22.90 -26.47
CA MET A 1 -2.42 -21.50 -26.17
C MET A 1 -3.51 -20.58 -26.71
N SER A 2 -4.45 -20.17 -25.86
CA SER A 2 -5.51 -19.22 -26.23
C SER A 2 -4.94 -17.81 -26.22
N ARG A 3 -4.97 -17.14 -27.39
CA ARG A 3 -4.68 -15.71 -27.49
C ARG A 3 -5.96 -14.93 -27.15
N HIS A 4 -5.88 -14.12 -26.10
CA HIS A 4 -6.90 -13.16 -25.72
C HIS A 4 -7.19 -12.21 -26.89
N LYS A 5 -8.46 -12.09 -27.28
CA LYS A 5 -8.94 -11.01 -28.15
C LYS A 5 -9.09 -9.76 -27.29
N GLU A 6 -8.22 -8.79 -27.50
CA GLU A 6 -8.39 -7.43 -27.01
C GLU A 6 -9.69 -6.85 -27.61
N SER A 7 -10.58 -6.38 -26.74
CA SER A 7 -11.81 -5.71 -27.12
C SER A 7 -11.50 -4.23 -27.30
N THR A 8 -11.14 -3.82 -28.51
CA THR A 8 -11.10 -2.42 -28.92
C THR A 8 -12.47 -2.04 -29.49
N SER A 9 -13.31 -1.45 -28.64
CA SER A 9 -14.57 -0.86 -29.08
C SER A 9 -14.29 0.54 -29.64
N GLU A 10 -13.81 0.60 -30.89
CA GLU A 10 -13.88 1.82 -31.69
C GLU A 10 -15.28 1.95 -32.31
N PRO A 11 -15.94 3.13 -32.24
CA PRO A 11 -17.18 3.35 -32.96
C PRO A 11 -16.91 3.63 -34.44
N GLU A 12 -17.26 2.69 -35.30
CA GLU A 12 -17.27 2.83 -36.77
C GLU A 12 -18.25 3.94 -37.21
N THR A 13 -17.72 5.07 -37.72
CA THR A 13 -18.51 6.01 -38.54
C THR A 13 -18.57 5.51 -39.98
N LYS A 14 -19.65 4.80 -40.34
CA LYS A 14 -19.98 4.48 -41.74
C LYS A 14 -20.35 5.76 -42.49
N GLN A 15 -19.48 6.22 -43.38
CA GLN A 15 -19.80 7.21 -44.42
C GLN A 15 -20.37 6.47 -45.63
N THR A 16 -21.69 6.48 -45.78
CA THR A 16 -22.34 6.23 -47.09
C THR A 16 -22.65 7.58 -47.73
N LYS A 17 -22.10 7.77 -48.93
CA LYS A 17 -22.34 8.93 -49.79
C LYS A 17 -23.63 8.75 -50.58
N GLU A 18 -24.33 9.88 -50.74
CA GLU A 18 -25.27 10.26 -51.81
C GLU A 18 -26.71 9.75 -51.77
N VAL A 19 -27.62 10.62 -51.28
CA VAL A 19 -28.77 11.14 -52.04
C VAL A 19 -28.99 12.60 -51.62
N LYS A 20 -29.13 13.50 -52.60
CA LYS A 20 -29.53 14.91 -52.42
C LYS A 20 -31.00 14.96 -51.99
N ASP A 21 -31.31 15.64 -50.89
CA ASP A 21 -32.44 16.57 -50.84
C ASP A 21 -32.42 17.44 -49.58
N SER A 22 -32.53 18.74 -49.82
CA SER A 22 -33.28 19.74 -49.07
C SER A 22 -33.33 19.67 -47.53
N SER A 23 -32.80 20.74 -46.92
CA SER A 23 -33.32 21.39 -45.70
C SER A 23 -33.43 20.58 -44.40
N ASN A 24 -32.40 20.66 -43.54
CA ASN A 24 -32.59 20.95 -42.10
C ASN A 24 -31.24 21.11 -41.37
N ASN A 25 -30.79 22.34 -41.20
CA ASN A 25 -29.59 22.69 -40.42
C ASN A 25 -29.80 22.66 -38.88
N ASN A 26 -30.90 22.09 -38.39
CA ASN A 26 -31.29 22.16 -36.97
C ASN A 26 -30.92 20.92 -36.11
N ASN A 27 -30.27 19.89 -36.69
CA ASN A 27 -30.05 18.60 -35.98
C ASN A 27 -28.64 18.41 -35.35
N LYS A 28 -27.66 19.27 -35.67
CA LYS A 28 -26.29 19.15 -35.10
C LYS A 28 -26.21 19.56 -33.63
N THR A 29 -27.06 20.49 -33.20
CA THR A 29 -27.18 20.96 -31.81
C THR A 29 -27.78 19.90 -30.90
N THR A 30 -28.79 19.15 -31.37
CA THR A 30 -29.50 18.11 -30.62
C THR A 30 -28.66 16.85 -30.37
N GLN A 31 -27.80 16.46 -31.31
CA GLN A 31 -26.87 15.32 -31.11
C GLN A 31 -25.76 15.62 -30.10
N LYS A 32 -25.20 16.84 -30.10
CA LYS A 32 -24.23 17.26 -29.08
C LYS A 32 -24.85 17.28 -27.68
N GLN A 33 -26.09 17.75 -27.56
CA GLN A 33 -26.82 17.75 -26.29
C GLN A 33 -27.09 16.33 -25.77
N LYS A 34 -27.48 15.38 -26.63
CA LYS A 34 -27.66 13.97 -26.24
C LYS A 34 -26.35 13.32 -25.78
N ASN A 35 -25.24 13.57 -26.48
CA ASN A 35 -23.94 13.05 -26.06
C ASN A 35 -23.46 13.65 -24.73
N GLN A 36 -23.72 14.93 -24.50
CA GLN A 36 -23.41 15.58 -23.23
C GLN A 36 -24.23 15.00 -22.07
N LEU A 37 -25.53 14.75 -22.29
CA LEU A 37 -26.41 14.11 -21.31
C LEU A 37 -25.97 12.67 -21.00
N LEU A 38 -25.61 11.90 -22.03
CA LEU A 38 -25.13 10.52 -21.86
C LEU A 38 -23.80 10.48 -21.08
N LEU A 39 -22.87 11.40 -21.37
CA LEU A 39 -21.61 11.51 -20.64
C LEU A 39 -21.85 11.88 -19.17
N GLN A 40 -22.79 12.77 -18.90
CA GLN A 40 -23.16 13.15 -17.54
C GLN A 40 -23.80 11.98 -16.78
N GLN A 41 -24.68 11.20 -17.43
CA GLN A 41 -25.26 10.00 -16.84
C GLN A 41 -24.19 8.94 -16.54
N GLN A 42 -23.21 8.76 -17.43
CA GLN A 42 -22.08 7.86 -17.19
C GLN A 42 -21.23 8.32 -16.00
N GLN A 43 -20.91 9.61 -15.89
CA GLN A 43 -20.16 10.15 -14.75
C GLN A 43 -20.91 9.95 -13.43
N GLN A 44 -22.23 10.16 -13.41
CA GLN A 44 -23.06 9.91 -12.21
C GLN A 44 -23.10 8.43 -11.85
N PHE A 45 -23.14 7.53 -12.83
CA PHE A 45 -23.08 6.09 -12.60
C PHE A 45 -21.72 5.69 -12.02
N LEU A 46 -20.62 6.19 -12.59
CA LEU A 46 -19.27 5.96 -12.10
C LEU A 46 -19.09 6.50 -10.67
N GLN A 47 -19.59 7.69 -10.35
CA GLN A 47 -19.51 8.24 -8.98
C GLN A 47 -20.29 7.43 -7.95
N LYS A 48 -21.40 6.79 -8.32
CA LYS A 48 -22.20 5.95 -7.42
C LYS A 48 -21.60 4.55 -7.19
N HIS A 49 -20.86 4.04 -8.19
CA HIS A 49 -20.39 2.65 -8.19
C HIS A 49 -18.87 2.49 -8.09
N ILE A 50 -18.11 3.58 -8.25
CA ILE A 50 -16.68 3.63 -7.99
C ILE A 50 -16.48 4.36 -6.67
N ASN A 51 -16.34 3.60 -5.60
CA ASN A 51 -15.82 4.11 -4.35
C ASN A 51 -14.29 4.22 -4.51
N SER A 52 -13.75 5.41 -4.22
CA SER A 52 -12.31 5.61 -4.18
C SER A 52 -11.73 4.70 -3.09
N ASN A 53 -10.78 3.84 -3.47
CA ASN A 53 -9.97 3.03 -2.54
C ASN A 53 -8.64 3.74 -2.25
N GLY A 54 -8.67 5.08 -2.21
CA GLY A 54 -7.49 5.88 -1.96
C GLY A 54 -6.95 5.65 -0.56
N LYS A 55 -5.66 5.89 -0.34
CA LYS A 55 -5.06 5.85 1.01
C LYS A 55 -5.75 6.82 1.97
N SER A 56 -6.38 7.87 1.44
CA SER A 56 -7.15 8.87 2.18
C SER A 56 -8.54 8.37 2.63
N ASP A 57 -9.09 7.37 1.94
CA ASP A 57 -10.41 6.79 2.23
C ASP A 57 -10.33 5.66 3.28
N MET A 58 -9.12 5.21 3.59
CA MET A 58 -8.89 4.28 4.68
C MET A 58 -9.03 5.01 6.02
N PRO A 59 -9.68 4.40 7.03
CA PRO A 59 -9.77 4.99 8.35
C PRO A 59 -8.36 5.21 8.92
N LYS A 60 -8.15 6.37 9.55
CA LYS A 60 -6.89 6.65 10.25
C LYS A 60 -6.70 5.59 11.34
N ILE A 61 -5.53 4.97 11.34
CA ILE A 61 -5.16 3.96 12.33
C ILE A 61 -4.99 4.67 13.68
N ASP A 62 -5.55 4.08 14.73
CA ASP A 62 -5.35 4.53 16.11
C ASP A 62 -3.85 4.41 16.45
N PRO A 63 -3.19 5.49 16.93
CA PRO A 63 -1.77 5.46 17.26
C PRO A 63 -1.38 4.40 18.30
N LEU A 64 -2.31 3.92 19.12
CA LEU A 64 -2.06 2.89 20.14
C LEU A 64 -2.40 1.46 19.68
N ASP A 65 -2.83 1.29 18.43
CA ASP A 65 -3.18 0.02 17.83
C ASP A 65 -1.99 -0.55 17.04
N PHE A 66 -1.10 -1.22 17.77
CA PHE A 66 0.14 -1.77 17.21
C PHE A 66 -0.07 -2.91 16.22
N GLU A 67 -1.24 -3.57 16.23
CA GLU A 67 -1.53 -4.69 15.34
C GLU A 67 -1.78 -4.23 13.90
N LYS A 68 -2.41 -3.05 13.75
CA LYS A 68 -2.69 -2.46 12.44
C LYS A 68 -1.48 -1.78 11.81
N PHE A 69 -0.38 -1.57 12.55
CA PHE A 69 0.83 -1.02 11.95
C PHE A 69 1.47 -1.98 10.94
N ASN A 70 2.18 -1.39 9.98
CA ASN A 70 2.97 -2.13 9.02
C ASN A 70 4.17 -2.78 9.72
N ASP A 71 4.41 -4.03 9.40
CA ASP A 71 5.49 -4.87 9.91
C ASP A 71 6.86 -4.18 9.91
N LYS A 72 7.15 -3.39 8.88
CA LYS A 72 8.40 -2.62 8.76
C LYS A 72 8.57 -1.59 9.88
N ILE A 73 7.48 -0.95 10.31
CA ILE A 73 7.49 0.06 11.37
C ILE A 73 7.77 -0.61 12.72
N LEU A 74 7.14 -1.75 12.97
CA LEU A 74 7.34 -2.57 14.16
C LEU A 74 8.80 -3.06 14.27
N LEU A 75 9.39 -3.52 13.17
CA LEU A 75 10.80 -3.92 13.14
C LEU A 75 11.74 -2.74 13.39
N LYS A 76 11.51 -1.59 12.74
CA LYS A 76 12.30 -0.37 12.96
C LYS A 76 12.22 0.14 14.40
N TYR A 77 11.07 -0.04 15.05
CA TYR A 77 10.90 0.26 16.47
C TYR A 77 11.80 -0.64 17.32
N ALA A 78 11.79 -1.95 17.08
CA ALA A 78 12.67 -2.88 17.79
C ALA A 78 14.15 -2.57 17.58
N GLU A 79 14.57 -2.25 16.35
CA GLU A 79 15.94 -1.83 16.05
C GLU A 79 16.35 -0.58 16.83
N ARG A 80 15.48 0.44 16.88
CA ARG A 80 15.77 1.71 17.55
C ARG A 80 15.97 1.53 19.05
N TYR A 81 15.17 0.68 19.68
CA TYR A 81 15.24 0.41 21.12
C TYR A 81 16.10 -0.82 21.46
N LYS A 82 16.74 -1.43 20.45
CA LYS A 82 17.61 -2.62 20.58
C LYS A 82 16.94 -3.74 21.38
N TYR A 83 15.68 -4.02 21.09
CA TYR A 83 15.00 -5.19 21.64
C TYR A 83 15.54 -6.45 20.98
N ASN A 84 16.05 -7.40 21.78
CA ASN A 84 16.40 -8.75 21.32
C ASN A 84 15.12 -9.57 21.09
N ILE A 85 14.27 -9.12 20.17
CA ILE A 85 13.08 -9.85 19.75
C ILE A 85 13.34 -10.39 18.36
N ASN A 86 13.20 -11.72 18.22
CA ASN A 86 13.29 -12.38 16.93
C ASN A 86 12.24 -11.80 15.97
N SER A 87 12.65 -11.62 14.71
CA SER A 87 11.73 -11.19 13.66
C SER A 87 10.51 -12.12 13.60
N PHE A 88 9.32 -11.53 13.59
CA PHE A 88 8.08 -12.30 13.53
C PHE A 88 7.88 -12.87 12.12
N ASP A 89 7.22 -14.03 12.03
CA ASP A 89 7.11 -14.77 10.77
C ASP A 89 6.17 -14.05 9.79
N SER A 90 6.66 -13.78 8.58
CA SER A 90 5.86 -13.28 7.47
C SER A 90 5.26 -14.47 6.72
N LEU A 91 4.05 -14.33 6.16
CA LEU A 91 3.37 -15.37 5.39
C LEU A 91 4.26 -15.99 4.28
N ASN A 92 5.16 -15.20 3.70
CA ASN A 92 6.12 -15.66 2.69
C ASN A 92 7.12 -16.70 3.23
N ASN A 93 7.45 -16.65 4.52
CA ASN A 93 8.28 -17.67 5.16
C ASN A 93 7.55 -19.00 5.31
N ASP A 94 6.21 -18.97 5.40
CA ASP A 94 5.40 -20.17 5.55
C ASP A 94 5.31 -20.96 4.24
N ILE A 95 5.24 -20.24 3.11
CA ILE A 95 5.37 -20.84 1.77
C ILE A 95 6.72 -21.58 1.63
N LEU A 96 7.80 -21.02 2.18
CA LEU A 96 9.12 -21.66 2.18
C LEU A 96 9.25 -22.83 3.18
N ASN A 97 8.26 -23.02 4.07
CA ASN A 97 8.16 -24.18 4.95
C ASN A 97 7.31 -25.31 4.35
N SER A 98 6.57 -25.07 3.27
CA SER A 98 5.84 -26.11 2.54
C SER A 98 6.78 -27.13 1.89
N GLU A 99 6.28 -28.33 1.57
CA GLU A 99 7.07 -29.40 0.93
C GLU A 99 7.78 -28.95 -0.36
N ILE A 100 7.14 -28.05 -1.11
CA ILE A 100 7.70 -27.45 -2.33
C ILE A 100 8.74 -26.39 -1.95
N GLY A 101 8.46 -25.58 -0.94
CA GLY A 101 9.36 -24.55 -0.40
C GLY A 101 10.67 -25.11 0.16
N LEU A 102 10.66 -26.30 0.76
CA LEU A 102 11.84 -26.97 1.32
C LEU A 102 12.95 -27.22 0.29
N LYS A 103 12.55 -27.43 -0.98
CA LYS A 103 13.48 -27.69 -2.09
C LYS A 103 14.00 -26.41 -2.75
N THR A 104 13.53 -25.24 -2.35
CA THR A 104 13.96 -23.96 -2.94
C THR A 104 15.35 -23.56 -2.44
N TYR A 105 16.14 -22.98 -3.33
CA TYR A 105 17.50 -22.49 -3.02
C TYR A 105 17.55 -21.61 -1.77
N SER A 106 16.59 -20.69 -1.62
CA SER A 106 16.48 -19.78 -0.47
C SER A 106 16.35 -20.51 0.86
N LYS A 107 15.54 -21.59 0.91
CA LYS A 107 15.34 -22.38 2.12
C LYS A 107 16.55 -23.24 2.45
N THR A 108 17.16 -23.88 1.45
CA THR A 108 18.35 -24.71 1.63
C THR A 108 19.58 -23.88 2.04
N LYS A 109 19.70 -22.64 1.55
CA LYS A 109 20.73 -21.69 1.98
C LYS A 109 20.52 -21.27 3.44
N ARG A 110 19.28 -20.89 3.79
CA ARG A 110 18.92 -20.49 5.16
C ARG A 110 19.12 -21.62 6.16
N LEU A 111 18.84 -22.88 5.79
CA LEU A 111 19.09 -24.04 6.66
C LEU A 111 20.59 -24.22 6.94
N ARG A 112 21.44 -24.09 5.92
CA ARG A 112 22.90 -24.16 6.07
C ARG A 112 23.48 -23.02 6.91
N GLU A 113 22.88 -21.83 6.86
CA GLU A 113 23.28 -20.69 7.69
C GLU A 113 22.77 -20.83 9.14
N LYS A 114 21.62 -21.51 9.33
CA LYS A 114 20.96 -21.69 10.63
C LYS A 114 21.55 -22.75 11.54
N GLU A 115 22.37 -23.67 11.05
CA GLU A 115 23.11 -24.62 11.91
C GLU A 115 24.08 -23.90 12.89
N LYS A 116 24.26 -22.58 12.75
CA LYS A 116 25.01 -21.72 13.69
C LYS A 116 24.15 -20.90 14.66
N GLU A 117 22.83 -20.84 14.48
CA GLU A 117 21.91 -20.06 15.33
C GLU A 117 20.81 -20.99 15.90
N GLU A 118 21.10 -21.53 17.07
CA GLU A 118 20.20 -22.26 17.97
C GLU A 118 19.08 -21.34 18.49
N ASP A 119 18.07 -20.99 17.66
CA ASP A 119 16.91 -20.22 18.18
C ASP A 119 15.66 -20.33 17.28
N LEU A 120 15.35 -21.54 16.81
CA LEU A 120 14.12 -21.80 16.05
C LEU A 120 12.85 -21.88 16.91
N SER A 121 12.98 -21.92 18.25
CA SER A 121 11.86 -22.02 19.21
C SER A 121 11.25 -20.67 19.58
N ASN A 122 11.93 -19.55 19.35
CA ASN A 122 11.44 -18.20 19.67
C ASN A 122 10.76 -17.51 18.47
N LYS A 123 9.93 -18.26 17.73
CA LYS A 123 9.13 -17.67 16.64
C LYS A 123 7.91 -16.95 17.21
N MET A 124 8.00 -15.63 17.28
CA MET A 124 6.92 -14.78 17.78
C MET A 124 5.93 -14.44 16.68
N THR A 125 4.63 -14.46 16.99
CA THR A 125 3.59 -13.98 16.07
C THR A 125 3.52 -12.44 16.07
N LYS A 126 2.99 -11.85 15.00
CA LYS A 126 2.78 -10.40 14.92
C LYS A 126 1.94 -9.87 16.09
N LYS A 127 0.94 -10.62 16.53
CA LYS A 127 0.06 -10.23 17.66
C LYS A 127 0.84 -10.15 18.98
N GLU A 128 1.67 -11.15 19.26
CA GLU A 128 2.52 -11.17 20.45
C GLU A 128 3.55 -10.04 20.41
N PHE A 129 4.20 -9.85 19.26
CA PHE A 129 5.14 -8.76 19.07
C PHE A 129 4.47 -7.40 19.31
N SER A 130 3.27 -7.19 18.75
CA SER A 130 2.51 -5.95 18.91
C SER A 130 2.17 -5.68 20.37
N LYS A 131 1.82 -6.73 21.14
CA LYS A 131 1.55 -6.62 22.58
C LYS A 131 2.80 -6.25 23.37
N ILE A 132 3.94 -6.85 23.08
CA ILE A 132 5.21 -6.53 23.75
C ILE A 132 5.65 -5.11 23.41
N ALA A 133 5.59 -4.73 22.13
CA ALA A 133 5.91 -3.38 21.69
C ALA A 133 5.02 -2.33 22.37
N LYS A 134 3.72 -2.60 22.50
CA LYS A 134 2.76 -1.76 23.21
C LYS A 134 3.10 -1.63 24.70
N ASN A 135 3.40 -2.75 25.37
CA ASN A 135 3.77 -2.74 26.79
C ASN A 135 5.05 -1.92 27.02
N HIS A 136 6.08 -2.13 26.18
CA HIS A 136 7.30 -1.33 26.25
C HIS A 136 7.03 0.15 25.98
N PHE A 137 6.22 0.47 24.98
CA PHE A 137 5.86 1.84 24.66
C PHE A 137 5.20 2.55 25.85
N MET A 138 4.30 1.86 26.56
CA MET A 138 3.63 2.40 27.76
C MET A 138 4.56 2.56 28.96
N SER A 139 5.66 1.79 29.04
CA SER A 139 6.63 1.90 30.13
C SER A 139 7.70 2.97 29.90
N LEU A 140 7.75 3.58 28.70
CA LEU A 140 8.75 4.60 28.40
C LEU A 140 8.45 5.89 29.17
N PRO A 141 9.45 6.49 29.83
CA PRO A 141 9.26 7.78 30.48
C PRO A 141 9.06 8.87 29.41
N ALA A 142 7.87 9.44 29.37
CA ALA A 142 7.51 10.51 28.45
C ALA A 142 7.57 11.87 29.17
N LYS A 143 8.48 12.75 28.75
CA LYS A 143 8.51 14.15 29.17
C LYS A 143 7.97 15.02 28.04
N GLU A 144 6.83 15.65 28.27
CA GLU A 144 6.11 16.41 27.25
C GLU A 144 6.98 17.50 26.61
N ASN A 145 7.68 18.28 27.42
CA ASN A 145 8.55 19.37 26.94
C ASN A 145 9.62 18.86 25.97
N ASP A 146 10.29 17.75 26.29
CA ASP A 146 11.34 17.16 25.45
C ASP A 146 10.77 16.60 24.15
N ILE A 147 9.59 15.99 24.22
CA ILE A 147 8.91 15.40 23.06
C ILE A 147 8.45 16.47 22.08
N ILE A 148 7.77 17.52 22.57
CA ILE A 148 7.24 18.59 21.71
C ILE A 148 8.39 19.37 21.07
N THR A 149 9.37 19.78 21.85
CA THR A 149 10.52 20.54 21.33
C THR A 149 11.36 19.71 20.36
N GLY A 150 11.63 18.45 20.67
CA GLY A 150 12.32 17.52 19.79
C GLY A 150 11.57 17.26 18.48
N PHE A 151 10.24 17.09 18.55
CA PHE A 151 9.41 16.93 17.37
C PHE A 151 9.46 18.18 16.48
N LEU A 152 9.20 19.36 17.06
CA LEU A 152 9.19 20.62 16.31
C LEU A 152 10.56 20.91 15.67
N TYR A 153 11.65 20.66 16.41
CA TYR A 153 13.00 20.79 15.88
C TYR A 153 13.24 19.86 14.71
N LYS A 154 12.85 18.59 14.84
CA LYS A 154 13.04 17.59 13.78
C LYS A 154 12.24 17.91 12.53
N VAL A 155 10.97 18.29 12.67
CA VAL A 155 10.10 18.66 11.53
C VAL A 155 10.63 19.92 10.85
N LYS A 156 10.99 20.96 11.63
CA LYS A 156 11.50 22.23 11.07
C LYS A 156 12.83 22.08 10.34
N ASN A 157 13.65 21.11 10.72
CA ASN A 157 14.98 20.89 10.14
C ASN A 157 15.06 19.62 9.29
N GLN A 158 13.94 18.96 8.98
CA GLN A 158 13.92 17.70 8.24
C GLN A 158 14.53 17.84 6.83
N ASP A 159 14.33 19.01 6.21
CA ASP A 159 14.83 19.32 4.85
C ASP A 159 16.20 20.00 4.85
N LYS A 160 16.77 20.28 6.03
CA LYS A 160 18.12 20.82 6.14
C LYS A 160 19.07 19.63 6.13
N GLU A 161 19.58 19.30 4.95
CA GLU A 161 20.55 18.23 4.76
C GLU A 161 21.66 18.30 5.82
N PHE A 162 21.90 17.16 6.45
CA PHE A 162 23.00 16.99 7.40
C PHE A 162 24.32 17.23 6.65
N LYS A 163 24.91 18.42 6.83
CA LYS A 163 26.28 18.66 6.35
C LYS A 163 27.21 17.79 7.18
N LEU A 164 27.69 16.71 6.58
CA LEU A 164 28.72 15.86 7.17
C LEU A 164 30.02 16.67 7.17
N THR A 165 30.30 17.37 8.26
CA THR A 165 31.63 17.94 8.50
C THR A 165 32.50 16.80 9.00
N SER A 166 33.33 16.24 8.13
CA SER A 166 34.42 15.35 8.53
C SER A 166 35.35 16.15 9.45
N GLN A 167 35.42 15.76 10.72
CA GLN A 167 36.50 16.14 11.64
C GLN A 167 37.52 15.01 11.69
#